data_AF-A0A7L3HJD4-F1
#
_entry.id   AF-A0A7L3HJD4-F1
#
_cell.length_a   1.000
_cell.length_b   1.000
_cell.length_c   1.000
_cell.angle_alpha   90.00
_cell.angle_beta   90.00
_cell.angle_gamma   90.00
#
_symmetry.space_group_name_H-M   'P 1'
#
loop_
_entity.id
_entity.type
_entity.pdbx_description
1 polymer ?
#
loop_
_entity_poly.entity_id
_entity_poly.type
_entity_poly.pdbx_seq_one_letter_code
_entity_poly.pdbx_strand_id
1 'polypeptide(L)'
;AGLYGSLCPSRGECDDRTPLRHPNSFARLTGKSIYNQRKDYGQTLFKLQNDFQHHVEHLLTMHLERDLRSAEDCLGRLKDLEGQGRIWGQDVVLKVKDQELVLSDVESKEELEAFPLGSVQGCSAGLDNTVLAVSVQERNPPRTSVLLFQCERLGAETLRSSLEKVLRQRKEEQSNHHGHRFGGPDTPPVPAPPYAAPER
;
A
#
# COMPACT_ATOMS: atom_id res chain seq x y z
N ALA A 1 -59.03 61.17 -26.63
CA ALA A 1 -59.24 61.70 -27.99
C ALA A 1 -57.99 61.42 -28.83
N GLY A 2 -58.16 60.85 -30.03
CA GLY A 2 -57.14 60.56 -31.07
C GLY A 2 -56.32 59.28 -30.81
N LEU A 3 -56.52 58.11 -31.41
CA LEU A 3 -56.63 57.63 -32.82
C LEU A 3 -55.32 57.64 -33.65
N TYR A 4 -54.83 56.41 -33.87
CA TYR A 4 -54.22 55.79 -35.06
C TYR A 4 -52.98 56.34 -35.77
N GLY A 5 -52.08 55.39 -36.07
CA GLY A 5 -51.25 55.31 -37.27
C GLY A 5 -49.76 55.15 -36.94
N SER A 6 -48.93 54.38 -37.63
CA SER A 6 -49.06 53.41 -38.72
C SER A 6 -47.64 52.93 -39.04
N LEU A 7 -47.51 51.65 -39.42
CA LEU A 7 -46.48 51.05 -40.29
C LEU A 7 -44.97 51.27 -40.02
N CYS A 8 -44.28 50.13 -39.86
CA CYS A 8 -42.86 49.96 -40.18
C CYS A 8 -42.58 50.30 -41.66
N PRO A 9 -41.33 50.70 -41.98
CA PRO A 9 -40.56 49.80 -42.85
C PRO A 9 -39.04 49.71 -42.58
N SER A 10 -38.55 48.52 -42.89
CA SER A 10 -37.32 48.20 -43.65
C SER A 10 -35.91 48.52 -43.12
N ARG A 11 -35.23 47.42 -42.77
CA ARG A 11 -33.96 46.92 -43.34
C ARG A 11 -32.72 47.83 -43.27
N GLY A 12 -31.75 47.39 -42.45
CA GLY A 12 -30.33 47.75 -42.54
C GLY A 12 -29.48 46.77 -41.72
N GLU A 13 -28.67 45.96 -42.40
CA GLU A 13 -27.64 45.07 -41.84
C GLU A 13 -26.48 45.87 -41.21
N CYS A 14 -26.01 45.40 -40.05
CA CYS A 14 -24.66 45.52 -39.46
C CYS A 14 -24.80 44.87 -38.07
N ASP A 15 -23.91 44.06 -37.53
CA ASP A 15 -22.55 43.73 -37.89
C ASP A 15 -22.16 42.50 -37.06
N ASP A 16 -21.13 41.82 -37.50
CA ASP A 16 -20.44 40.72 -36.84
C ASP A 16 -20.14 41.04 -35.37
N ARG A 17 -20.82 40.33 -34.44
CA ARG A 17 -20.37 40.25 -33.05
C ARG A 17 -20.29 38.79 -32.64
N THR A 18 -19.14 38.22 -32.97
CA THR A 18 -18.55 37.08 -32.26
C THR A 18 -18.78 37.24 -30.76
N PRO A 19 -19.45 36.30 -30.07
CA PRO A 19 -19.56 36.37 -28.62
C PRO A 19 -18.16 36.12 -28.06
N LEU A 20 -17.56 37.17 -27.51
CA LEU A 20 -16.33 37.08 -26.73
C LEU A 20 -16.55 36.05 -25.61
N ARG A 21 -15.95 34.88 -25.78
CA ARG A 21 -15.77 33.87 -24.76
C ARG A 21 -15.11 34.55 -23.58
N HIS A 22 -15.88 34.79 -22.52
CA HIS A 22 -15.33 35.23 -21.24
C HIS A 22 -14.51 34.05 -20.68
N PRO A 23 -13.19 34.17 -20.52
CA PRO A 23 -12.39 33.14 -19.87
C PRO A 23 -12.43 33.41 -18.37
N ASN A 24 -13.60 33.19 -17.76
CA ASN A 24 -13.78 32.89 -16.33
C ASN A 24 -15.28 32.78 -16.02
N SER A 25 -15.90 31.75 -16.59
CA SER A 25 -16.99 31.11 -15.88
C SER A 25 -16.36 30.44 -14.66
N PHE A 26 -16.33 31.13 -13.51
CA PHE A 26 -16.45 30.43 -12.23
C PHE A 26 -17.83 29.77 -12.26
N ALA A 27 -17.93 28.64 -12.96
CA ALA A 27 -19.13 27.84 -12.99
C ALA A 27 -19.43 27.56 -11.53
N ARG A 28 -20.52 28.12 -11.00
CA ARG A 28 -20.98 27.82 -9.65
C ARG A 28 -21.03 26.30 -9.57
N LEU A 29 -20.12 25.72 -8.78
CA LEU A 29 -20.05 24.28 -8.61
C LEU A 29 -21.45 23.81 -8.21
N THR A 30 -22.01 22.90 -8.99
CA THR A 30 -23.33 22.37 -8.69
C THR A 30 -23.23 21.57 -7.39
N GLY A 31 -24.31 21.53 -6.60
CA GLY A 31 -24.34 20.70 -5.39
C GLY A 31 -23.96 19.23 -5.66
N LYS A 32 -24.30 18.71 -6.85
CA LYS A 32 -23.90 17.37 -7.31
C LYS A 32 -22.38 17.24 -7.53
N SER A 33 -21.73 18.24 -8.13
CA SER A 33 -20.27 18.24 -8.31
C SER A 33 -19.52 18.28 -6.98
N ILE A 34 -20.00 19.10 -6.03
CA ILE A 34 -19.42 19.19 -4.69
C ILE A 34 -19.60 17.88 -3.92
N TYR A 35 -20.78 17.25 -4.02
CA TYR A 35 -21.05 15.95 -3.39
C TYR A 35 -20.14 14.84 -3.95
N ASN A 36 -20.02 14.73 -5.28
CA ASN A 36 -19.16 13.74 -5.92
C ASN A 36 -17.68 13.98 -5.55
N GLN A 37 -17.22 15.23 -5.58
CA GLN A 37 -15.86 15.57 -5.16
C GLN A 37 -15.58 15.16 -3.71
N ARG A 38 -16.55 15.34 -2.79
CA ARG A 38 -16.43 14.88 -1.39
C ARG A 38 -16.40 13.35 -1.28
N LYS A 39 -17.22 12.66 -2.07
CA LYS A 39 -17.24 11.19 -2.12
C LYS A 39 -15.91 10.63 -2.64
N ASP A 40 -15.38 11.21 -3.72
CA ASP A 40 -14.12 10.80 -4.33
C ASP A 40 -12.93 11.12 -3.42
N TYR A 41 -12.94 12.28 -2.75
CA TYR A 41 -11.93 12.65 -1.75
C TYR A 41 -11.89 11.64 -0.60
N GLY A 42 -13.05 11.19 -0.12
CA GLY A 42 -13.13 10.12 0.87
C GLY A 42 -12.42 8.85 0.40
N GLN A 43 -12.64 8.42 -0.84
CA GLN A 43 -11.97 7.24 -1.40
C GLN A 43 -10.46 7.43 -1.54
N THR A 44 -9.99 8.62 -1.95
CA THR A 44 -8.55 8.92 -2.02
C THR A 44 -7.91 8.92 -0.64
N LEU A 45 -8.58 9.46 0.38
CA LEU A 45 -8.10 9.39 1.77
C LEU A 45 -8.01 7.94 2.26
N PHE A 46 -9.01 7.12 1.97
CA PHE A 46 -8.98 5.69 2.32
C PHE A 46 -7.88 4.92 1.58
N LYS A 47 -7.60 5.26 0.32
CA LYS A 47 -6.46 4.69 -0.42
C LYS A 47 -5.12 5.08 0.20
N LEU A 48 -4.96 6.35 0.59
CA LEU A 48 -3.74 6.83 1.25
C LEU A 48 -3.55 6.21 2.65
N GLN A 49 -4.64 5.87 3.34
CA GLN A 49 -4.61 5.11 4.60
C GLN A 49 -4.36 3.61 4.42
N ASN A 50 -4.50 3.10 3.20
CA ASN A 50 -4.19 1.71 2.88
C ASN A 50 -2.69 1.48 2.63
N ASP A 51 -1.92 2.55 2.45
CA ASP A 51 -0.46 2.47 2.40
C ASP A 51 0.03 2.25 3.83
N PHE A 52 0.54 1.05 4.11
CA PHE A 52 1.15 0.75 5.40
C PHE A 52 2.37 1.66 5.58
N GLN A 53 2.23 2.68 6.42
CA GLN A 53 3.28 3.64 6.75
C GLN A 53 3.07 4.18 8.17
N HIS A 54 4.02 3.94 9.05
CA HIS A 54 3.91 4.26 10.47
C HIS A 54 5.22 4.82 11.02
N HIS A 55 5.10 5.86 11.84
CA HIS A 55 6.20 6.34 12.68
C HIS A 55 6.30 5.40 13.88
N VAL A 56 7.49 4.83 14.08
CA VAL A 56 7.84 3.92 15.15
C VAL A 56 9.28 4.17 15.56
N GLU A 57 9.67 3.70 16.73
CA GLU A 57 11.06 3.75 17.17
C GLU A 57 11.65 2.33 17.02
N HIS A 58 12.69 2.17 16.21
CA HIS A 58 13.43 0.92 16.09
C HIS A 58 14.33 0.73 17.31
N LEU A 59 14.15 -0.37 18.02
CA LEU A 59 14.87 -0.65 19.27
C LEU A 59 16.08 -1.56 19.02
N LEU A 60 15.84 -2.69 18.35
CA LEU A 60 16.84 -3.73 18.13
C LEU A 60 16.50 -4.57 16.90
N THR A 61 17.56 -5.10 16.28
CA THR A 61 17.47 -6.23 15.35
C THR A 61 18.24 -7.40 15.96
N MET A 62 17.57 -8.53 16.16
CA MET A 62 18.14 -9.71 16.82
C MET A 62 18.14 -10.90 15.86
N HIS A 63 19.24 -11.63 15.78
CA HIS A 63 19.30 -12.86 15.00
C HIS A 63 18.83 -14.06 15.84
N LEU A 64 17.97 -14.91 15.26
CA LEU A 64 17.56 -16.15 15.89
C LEU A 64 18.71 -17.16 15.84
N GLU A 65 19.50 -17.18 16.91
CA GLU A 65 20.64 -18.07 17.09
C GLU A 65 20.71 -18.56 18.54
N ARG A 66 21.20 -19.80 18.73
CA ARG A 66 21.54 -20.40 20.04
C ARG A 66 20.39 -20.35 21.06
N ASP A 67 20.31 -19.29 21.85
CA ASP A 67 19.38 -19.10 22.97
C ASP A 67 18.09 -18.37 22.55
N LEU A 68 18.08 -17.75 21.37
CA LEU A 68 16.91 -17.08 20.80
C LEU A 68 16.32 -17.95 19.69
N ARG A 69 15.13 -18.49 19.90
CA ARG A 69 14.46 -19.42 18.97
C ARG A 69 13.17 -18.84 18.39
N SER A 70 12.67 -17.76 18.95
CA SER A 70 11.38 -17.17 18.62
C SER A 70 11.35 -15.66 18.80
N ALA A 71 10.31 -14.99 18.28
CA ALA A 71 10.10 -13.57 18.51
C ALA A 71 9.79 -13.28 19.98
N GLU A 72 9.15 -14.24 20.67
CA GLU A 72 8.87 -14.19 22.10
C GLU A 72 10.15 -14.16 22.94
N ASP A 73 11.16 -14.96 22.56
CA ASP A 73 12.49 -14.92 23.21
C ASP A 73 13.16 -13.55 23.03
N CYS A 74 13.04 -12.96 21.83
CA CYS A 74 13.55 -11.61 21.54
C CYS A 74 12.86 -10.53 22.38
N LEU A 75 11.53 -10.62 22.55
CA LEU A 75 10.77 -9.70 23.40
C LEU A 75 11.16 -9.83 24.88
N GLY A 76 11.38 -11.06 25.37
CA GLY A 76 11.89 -11.30 26.71
C GLY A 76 13.28 -10.68 26.90
N ARG A 77 14.17 -10.90 25.93
CA ARG A 77 15.53 -10.32 25.96
C ARG A 77 15.54 -8.80 25.87
N LEU A 78 14.62 -8.19 25.11
CA LEU A 78 14.45 -6.75 25.05
C LEU A 78 14.10 -6.20 26.43
N LYS A 79 13.13 -6.79 27.13
CA LYS A 79 12.71 -6.37 28.47
C LYS A 79 13.86 -6.40 29.48
N ASP A 80 14.71 -7.42 29.43
CA ASP A 80 15.90 -7.52 30.29
C ASP A 80 16.90 -6.38 30.02
N LEU A 81 17.10 -6.02 28.75
CA LEU A 81 18.02 -4.96 28.33
C LEU A 81 17.47 -3.57 28.66
N GLU A 82 16.16 -3.35 28.53
CA GLU A 82 15.49 -2.13 28.98
C GLU A 82 15.66 -1.93 30.49
N GLY A 83 15.46 -2.99 31.29
CA GLY A 83 15.70 -2.95 32.74
C GLY A 83 17.16 -2.64 33.12
N GLN A 84 18.11 -2.88 32.21
CA GLN A 84 19.52 -2.53 32.38
C GLN A 84 19.86 -1.12 31.82
N GLY A 85 18.92 -0.43 31.19
CA GLY A 85 19.17 0.85 30.51
C GLY A 85 20.09 0.73 29.29
N ARG A 86 20.06 -0.42 28.60
CA ARG A 86 20.96 -0.74 27.47
C ARG A 86 20.29 -0.64 26.10
N ILE A 87 19.06 -0.15 26.06
CA ILE A 87 18.31 0.09 24.84
C ILE A 87 18.38 1.57 24.50
N TRP A 88 18.63 1.85 23.24
CA TRP A 88 18.44 3.15 22.62
C TRP A 88 17.57 2.89 21.40
N GLY A 89 16.58 3.74 21.18
CA GLY A 89 15.76 3.65 20.00
C GLY A 89 16.10 4.72 18.98
N GLN A 90 15.75 4.43 17.73
CA GLN A 90 15.86 5.36 16.60
C GLN A 90 14.48 5.59 16.00
N ASP A 91 14.05 6.84 15.93
CA ASP A 91 12.84 7.23 15.21
C ASP A 91 12.96 6.89 13.72
N VAL A 92 12.02 6.09 13.21
CA VAL A 92 11.99 5.66 11.81
C VAL A 92 10.55 5.67 11.27
N VAL A 93 10.44 5.71 9.95
CA VAL A 93 9.20 5.40 9.24
C VAL A 93 9.28 3.98 8.72
N LEU A 94 8.45 3.10 9.29
CA LEU A 94 8.21 1.73 8.83
C LEU A 94 7.10 1.75 7.78
N LYS A 95 7.40 1.36 6.54
CA LYS A 95 6.43 1.42 5.43
C LYS A 95 6.52 0.25 4.49
N VAL A 96 5.48 0.04 3.69
CA VAL A 96 5.52 -0.87 2.54
C VAL A 96 5.65 -0.05 1.26
N LYS A 97 6.68 -0.35 0.47
CA LYS A 97 6.98 0.32 -0.81
C LYS A 97 7.51 -0.72 -1.78
N ASP A 98 7.03 -0.72 -3.02
CA ASP A 98 7.55 -1.56 -4.12
C ASP A 98 7.69 -3.07 -3.77
N GLN A 99 6.71 -3.63 -3.03
CA GLN A 99 6.71 -5.01 -2.55
C GLN A 99 7.80 -5.34 -1.50
N GLU A 100 8.30 -4.32 -0.82
CA GLU A 100 9.28 -4.40 0.27
C GLU A 100 8.76 -3.72 1.54
N LEU A 101 9.13 -4.25 2.69
CA LEU A 101 9.05 -3.60 3.98
C LEU A 101 10.30 -2.74 4.15
N VAL A 102 10.10 -1.43 4.28
CA VAL A 102 11.16 -0.44 4.23
C VAL A 102 11.22 0.35 5.53
N LEU A 103 12.42 0.50 6.08
CA LEU A 103 12.77 1.48 7.09
C LEU A 103 13.32 2.72 6.41
N SER A 104 12.82 3.89 6.78
CA SER A 104 13.34 5.16 6.28
C SER A 104 13.49 6.19 7.38
N ASP A 105 14.48 7.06 7.22
CA ASP A 105 14.68 8.20 8.11
C ASP A 105 13.46 9.13 8.12
N VAL A 106 13.14 9.66 9.30
CA VAL A 106 11.95 10.49 9.51
C VAL A 106 12.05 11.84 8.79
N GLU A 107 13.24 12.43 8.69
CA GLU A 107 13.44 13.77 8.14
C GLU A 107 13.83 13.71 6.66
N SER A 108 14.94 13.04 6.35
CA SER A 108 15.54 13.00 5.01
C SER A 108 14.76 12.10 4.05
N LYS A 109 13.95 11.18 4.58
CA LYS A 109 13.27 10.12 3.84
C LYS A 109 14.22 9.11 3.17
N GLU A 110 15.50 9.15 3.55
CA GLU A 110 16.50 8.17 3.12
C GLU A 110 16.07 6.76 3.52
N GLU A 111 16.28 5.81 2.63
CA GLU A 111 16.04 4.39 2.90
C GLU A 111 17.19 3.82 3.72
N LEU A 112 16.89 3.36 4.93
CA LEU A 112 17.87 2.82 5.86
C LEU A 112 18.04 1.30 5.64
N GLU A 113 16.92 0.60 5.45
CA GLU A 113 16.90 -0.85 5.26
C GLU A 113 15.64 -1.26 4.50
N ALA A 114 15.74 -2.29 3.67
CA ALA A 114 14.63 -2.82 2.89
C ALA A 114 14.63 -4.35 2.90
N PHE A 115 13.45 -4.92 3.13
CA PHE A 115 13.22 -6.35 3.15
C PHE A 115 12.11 -6.72 2.17
N PRO A 116 12.34 -7.64 1.22
CA PRO A 116 11.26 -8.11 0.36
C PRO A 116 10.08 -8.61 1.20
N LEU A 117 8.84 -8.26 0.88
CA LEU A 117 7.68 -8.75 1.68
C LEU A 117 7.59 -10.29 1.75
N GLY A 118 8.30 -11.00 0.87
CA GLY A 118 8.38 -12.46 0.88
C GLY A 118 9.43 -13.03 1.82
N SER A 119 10.31 -12.21 2.39
CA SER A 119 11.17 -12.62 3.50
C SER A 119 10.46 -12.49 4.84
N VAL A 120 9.41 -11.69 4.96
CA VAL A 120 8.65 -11.54 6.21
C VAL A 120 7.96 -12.86 6.56
N GLN A 121 8.40 -13.49 7.65
CA GLN A 121 7.92 -14.80 8.11
C GLN A 121 6.71 -14.68 9.04
N GLY A 122 6.62 -13.59 9.80
CA GLY A 122 5.54 -13.37 10.75
C GLY A 122 5.72 -12.07 11.54
N CYS A 123 4.66 -11.69 12.25
CA CYS A 123 4.63 -10.52 13.10
C CYS A 123 3.97 -10.89 14.44
N SER A 124 4.45 -10.33 15.55
CA SER A 124 3.81 -10.45 16.86
C SER A 124 3.82 -9.11 17.59
N ALA A 125 2.87 -8.93 18.51
CA ALA A 125 2.80 -7.77 19.39
C ALA A 125 3.13 -8.24 20.82
N GLY A 126 3.98 -7.47 21.51
CA GLY A 126 4.46 -7.80 22.85
C GLY A 126 4.53 -6.58 23.76
N LEU A 127 4.97 -6.82 25.00
CA LEU A 127 5.21 -5.81 26.03
C LEU A 127 3.99 -4.88 26.20
N ASP A 128 2.86 -5.44 26.64
CA ASP A 128 1.61 -4.70 26.87
C ASP A 128 1.12 -3.92 25.63
N ASN A 129 1.24 -4.55 24.45
CA ASN A 129 0.81 -3.98 23.16
C ASN A 129 1.62 -2.74 22.72
N THR A 130 2.84 -2.61 23.21
CA THR A 130 3.71 -1.47 22.88
C THR A 130 4.80 -1.79 21.86
N VAL A 131 5.23 -3.05 21.76
CA VAL A 131 6.31 -3.45 20.84
C VAL A 131 5.81 -4.39 19.75
N LEU A 132 6.08 -4.02 18.49
CA LEU A 132 5.90 -4.87 17.32
C LEU A 132 7.20 -5.63 17.05
N ALA A 133 7.11 -6.95 16.94
CA ALA A 133 8.19 -7.81 16.47
C ALA A 133 7.90 -8.28 15.04
N VAL A 134 8.86 -8.11 14.13
CA VAL A 134 8.76 -8.55 12.73
C VAL A 134 9.89 -9.51 12.43
N SER A 135 9.54 -10.77 12.10
CA SER A 135 10.51 -11.79 11.73
C SER A 135 10.75 -11.77 10.22
N VAL A 136 12.01 -11.66 9.80
CA VAL A 136 12.42 -11.63 8.39
C VAL A 136 13.49 -12.69 8.11
N GLN A 137 13.38 -13.36 6.97
CA GLN A 137 14.37 -14.29 6.44
C GLN A 137 15.41 -13.54 5.60
N GLU A 138 16.59 -13.33 6.15
CA GLU A 138 17.73 -12.83 5.40
C GLU A 138 18.30 -13.92 4.50
N ARG A 139 18.90 -13.52 3.37
CA ARG A 139 19.39 -14.46 2.33
C ARG A 139 20.91 -14.64 2.33
N ASN A 140 21.68 -13.73 2.92
CA ASN A 140 23.14 -13.80 2.87
C ASN A 140 23.81 -13.15 4.10
N PRO A 141 24.23 -13.95 5.10
CA PRO A 141 23.97 -15.40 5.25
C PRO A 141 22.49 -15.69 5.54
N PRO A 142 21.97 -16.88 5.16
CA PRO A 142 20.62 -17.29 5.50
C PRO A 142 20.42 -17.36 7.01
N ARG A 143 19.63 -16.44 7.56
CA ARG A 143 19.23 -16.42 8.97
C ARG A 143 17.91 -15.70 9.16
N THR A 144 17.19 -16.01 10.23
CA THR A 144 16.01 -15.25 10.62
C THR A 144 16.41 -14.15 11.59
N SER A 145 15.96 -12.94 11.31
CA SER A 145 16.13 -11.77 12.16
C SER A 145 14.78 -11.28 12.64
N VAL A 146 14.72 -10.83 13.90
CA VAL A 146 13.55 -10.21 14.50
C VAL A 146 13.86 -8.75 14.72
N LEU A 147 13.12 -7.88 14.04
CA LEU A 147 13.17 -6.44 14.23
C LEU A 147 12.13 -6.05 15.28
N LEU A 148 12.53 -5.25 16.26
CA LEU A 148 11.69 -4.82 17.38
C LEU A 148 11.44 -3.32 17.28
N PHE A 149 10.17 -2.92 17.29
CA PHE A 149 9.74 -1.54 17.12
C PHE A 149 8.80 -1.11 18.25
N GLN A 150 9.16 -0.04 18.95
CA GLN A 150 8.26 0.63 19.87
C GLN A 150 7.18 1.39 19.08
N CYS A 151 5.93 1.17 19.44
CA CYS A 151 4.75 1.72 18.78
C CYS A 151 4.12 2.82 19.64
N GLU A 152 4.27 4.08 19.25
CA GLU A 152 3.82 5.20 20.09
C GLU A 152 2.32 5.52 19.95
N ARG A 153 1.74 5.38 18.76
CA ARG A 153 0.40 5.94 18.46
C ARG A 153 -0.73 4.93 18.32
N LEU A 154 -0.51 3.85 17.57
CA LEU A 154 -1.58 2.92 17.17
C LEU A 154 -1.57 1.62 17.99
N GLY A 155 -0.57 1.42 18.85
CA GLY A 155 -0.30 0.15 19.51
C GLY A 155 0.21 -0.92 18.54
N ALA A 156 0.96 -1.88 19.07
CA ALA A 156 1.63 -2.91 18.29
C ALA A 156 0.66 -3.87 17.57
N GLU A 157 -0.46 -4.25 18.20
CA GLU A 157 -1.45 -5.19 17.68
C GLU A 157 -2.20 -4.62 16.48
N THR A 158 -2.47 -3.31 16.48
CA THR A 158 -3.07 -2.62 15.33
C THR A 158 -2.11 -2.62 14.15
N LEU A 159 -0.84 -2.27 14.38
CA LEU A 159 0.20 -2.27 13.35
C LEU A 159 0.44 -3.68 12.81
N ARG A 160 0.55 -4.67 13.69
CA ARG A 160 0.65 -6.09 13.35
C ARG A 160 -0.49 -6.52 12.43
N SER A 161 -1.74 -6.24 12.84
CA SER A 161 -2.93 -6.58 12.05
C SER A 161 -2.95 -5.89 10.70
N SER A 162 -2.46 -4.65 10.62
CA SER A 162 -2.34 -3.90 9.38
C SER A 162 -1.29 -4.52 8.44
N LEU A 163 -0.10 -4.86 8.97
CA LEU A 163 0.97 -5.50 8.21
C LEU A 163 0.56 -6.89 7.72
N GLU A 164 -0.07 -7.70 8.57
CA GLU A 164 -0.59 -9.03 8.21
C GLU A 164 -1.61 -8.96 7.06
N LYS A 165 -2.47 -7.93 7.03
CA LYS A 165 -3.40 -7.71 5.91
C LYS A 165 -2.65 -7.44 4.61
N VAL A 166 -1.61 -6.61 4.62
CA VAL A 166 -0.78 -6.32 3.44
C VAL A 166 -0.09 -7.58 2.95
N LEU A 167 0.51 -8.36 3.85
CA LEU A 167 1.16 -9.63 3.52
C LEU A 167 0.17 -10.64 2.91
N ARG A 168 -1.07 -10.69 3.41
CA ARG A 168 -2.12 -11.56 2.87
C ARG A 168 -2.57 -11.15 1.48
N GLN A 169 -2.86 -9.86 1.28
CA GLN A 169 -3.28 -9.32 -0.02
C GLN A 169 -2.23 -9.63 -1.10
N ARG A 170 -0.95 -9.44 -0.76
CA ARG A 170 0.19 -9.75 -1.64
C ARG A 170 0.29 -11.24 -2.01
N LYS A 171 -0.08 -12.15 -1.10
CA LYS A 171 -0.14 -13.58 -1.38
C LYS A 171 -1.29 -13.93 -2.32
N GLU A 172 -2.45 -13.31 -2.14
CA GLU A 172 -3.62 -13.46 -3.01
C GLU A 172 -3.34 -12.95 -4.43
N GLU A 173 -2.71 -11.78 -4.57
CA GLU A 173 -2.31 -11.20 -5.85
C GLU A 173 -1.35 -12.13 -6.61
N GLN A 174 -0.33 -12.69 -5.94
CA GLN A 174 0.59 -13.65 -6.56
C GLN A 174 -0.13 -14.93 -7.01
N SER A 175 -1.06 -15.45 -6.21
CA SER A 175 -1.85 -16.64 -6.58
C SER A 175 -2.70 -16.39 -7.83
N ASN A 176 -3.31 -15.21 -7.95
CA ASN A 176 -4.14 -14.85 -9.10
C ASN A 176 -3.32 -14.72 -10.39
N HIS A 177 -2.07 -14.23 -10.31
CA HIS A 177 -1.18 -14.17 -11.47
C HIS A 177 -0.67 -15.56 -11.90
N HIS A 178 -0.50 -16.51 -10.97
CA HIS A 178 -0.12 -17.89 -11.29
C HIS A 178 -1.28 -18.71 -11.89
N GLY A 179 -2.53 -18.33 -11.61
CA GLY A 179 -3.73 -19.01 -12.13
C GLY A 179 -4.08 -18.72 -13.60
N HIS A 180 -3.50 -17.68 -14.21
CA HIS A 180 -3.84 -17.27 -15.59
C HIS A 180 -2.96 -17.88 -16.70
N ARG A 181 -2.07 -18.84 -16.39
CA ARG A 181 -1.21 -19.49 -17.41
C ARG A 181 -1.72 -20.83 -17.95
N PHE A 182 -2.90 -21.29 -17.53
CA PHE A 182 -3.55 -22.51 -18.05
C PHE A 182 -5.03 -22.25 -18.36
N GLY A 183 -5.30 -21.62 -19.50
CA GLY A 183 -6.67 -21.31 -19.91
C GLY A 183 -6.78 -20.58 -21.24
N GLY A 184 -6.00 -20.99 -22.25
CA GLY A 184 -6.31 -20.65 -23.64
C GLY A 184 -6.96 -21.86 -24.30
N PRO A 185 -8.13 -21.72 -24.97
CA PRO A 185 -8.61 -22.77 -25.85
C PRO A 185 -7.71 -22.84 -27.10
N ASP A 186 -7.61 -24.02 -27.68
CA ASP A 186 -6.91 -24.37 -28.93
C ASP A 186 -5.42 -24.70 -28.80
N THR A 187 -5.12 -25.87 -28.20
CA THR A 187 -4.00 -26.69 -28.66
C THR A 187 -4.58 -27.87 -29.44
N PRO A 188 -4.26 -28.06 -30.74
CA PRO A 188 -4.77 -29.22 -31.48
C PRO A 188 -4.16 -30.51 -30.92
N PRO A 189 -4.88 -31.64 -30.97
CA PRO A 189 -4.41 -32.90 -30.42
C PRO A 189 -3.18 -33.39 -31.20
N VAL A 190 -2.14 -33.78 -30.47
CA VAL A 190 -0.95 -34.45 -31.01
C VAL A 190 -1.39 -35.80 -31.59
N PRO A 191 -1.00 -36.15 -32.83
CA PRO A 191 -1.33 -37.46 -33.40
C PRO A 191 -0.58 -38.56 -32.65
N ALA A 192 -1.29 -39.64 -32.33
CA ALA A 192 -0.73 -40.81 -31.66
C ALA A 192 0.40 -41.44 -32.50
N PRO A 193 1.48 -41.94 -31.88
CA PRO A 193 2.54 -42.63 -32.61
C PRO A 193 2.03 -43.92 -33.27
N PRO A 194 2.55 -44.29 -34.44
CA PRO A 194 2.14 -45.50 -35.13
C PRO A 194 2.49 -46.75 -34.30
N TYR A 195 1.50 -47.62 -34.16
CA TYR A 195 1.61 -48.92 -33.50
C TYR A 195 2.73 -49.75 -34.15
N ALA A 196 3.79 -50.06 -33.41
CA ALA A 196 4.74 -51.08 -33.82
C ALA A 196 4.11 -52.46 -33.51
N ALA A 197 3.78 -53.22 -34.56
CA ALA A 197 3.40 -54.61 -34.41
C ALA A 197 4.60 -55.41 -33.87
N PRO A 198 4.40 -56.33 -32.92
CA PRO A 198 5.48 -57.21 -32.46
C PRO A 198 5.84 -58.19 -33.58
N GLU A 199 7.12 -58.25 -33.93
CA GLU A 199 7.65 -59.34 -34.75
C GLU A 199 7.72 -60.62 -33.91
N ARG A 200 6.94 -61.61 -34.38
CA ARG A 200 6.93 -63.07 -34.09
C ARG A 200 7.28 -63.58 -32.69
#